data_AF-A0A2R4CCE6-F1
#
_entry.id   AF-A0A2R4CCE6-F1
#
_cell.length_a   1.000
_cell.length_b   1.000
_cell.length_c   1.000
_cell.angle_alpha   90.00
_cell.angle_beta   90.00
_cell.angle_gamma   90.00
#
_symmetry.space_group_name_H-M   'P 1'
#
loop_
_entity.id
_entity.type
_entity.pdbx_description
1 polymer ?
#
loop_
_entity_poly.entity_id
_entity_poly.type
_entity_poly.pdbx_seq_one_letter_code
_entity_poly.pdbx_strand_id
1 'polypeptide(L)'
;MKKEVLISELIRSGVCEDGEIKGASAEDVMALSKHAGISFPSAYIEFLLAVGDGAGEFLRGVDVFLSAIRDLNEEAVNILIENAEGFTLPSGAFVFLMHQGYEFDYFVASEGSDPPVYQYVEGNGRPLRVWNSFSDFLRQSIGSHAKT
;
A
#
# COMPACT_ATOMS: atom_id res chain seq x y z
N MET A 1 -2.12 -6.75 -10.17
CA MET A 1 -0.91 -7.01 -10.98
C MET A 1 -0.29 -8.29 -10.44
N LYS A 2 0.27 -9.16 -11.29
CA LYS A 2 0.93 -10.40 -10.81
C LYS A 2 2.33 -10.11 -10.28
N LYS A 3 2.81 -10.85 -9.27
CA LYS A 3 4.12 -10.63 -8.65
C LYS A 3 5.26 -10.67 -9.65
N GLU A 4 5.25 -11.62 -10.59
CA GLU A 4 6.30 -11.76 -11.60
C GLU A 4 6.35 -10.56 -12.55
N VAL A 5 5.18 -10.00 -12.86
CA VAL A 5 5.06 -8.80 -13.69
C VAL A 5 5.59 -7.59 -12.93
N LEU A 6 5.24 -7.43 -11.65
CA LEU A 6 5.74 -6.34 -10.81
C LEU A 6 7.28 -6.37 -10.70
N ILE A 7 7.84 -7.52 -10.35
CA ILE A 7 9.30 -7.74 -10.25
C ILE A 7 9.98 -7.38 -11.57
N SER A 8 9.46 -7.90 -12.69
CA SER A 8 10.03 -7.63 -14.02
C SER A 8 9.94 -6.15 -14.40
N GLU A 9 8.83 -5.47 -14.07
CA GLU A 9 8.65 -4.05 -14.33
C GLU A 9 9.64 -3.19 -13.50
N LEU A 10 9.82 -3.51 -12.21
CA LEU A 10 10.77 -2.84 -11.33
C LEU A 10 12.21 -2.94 -11.84
N ILE A 11 12.67 -4.16 -12.12
CA ILE A 11 14.03 -4.40 -12.64
C ILE A 11 14.22 -3.70 -13.99
N ARG A 12 13.26 -3.84 -14.91
CA ARG A 12 13.34 -3.23 -16.25
C ARG A 12 13.37 -1.69 -16.18
N SER A 13 12.69 -1.11 -15.21
CA SER A 13 12.66 0.34 -14.99
C SER A 13 13.93 0.89 -14.31
N GLY A 14 14.82 0.02 -13.83
CA GLY A 14 16.04 0.43 -13.12
C GLY A 14 15.81 0.94 -11.70
N VAL A 15 14.59 0.76 -11.16
CA VAL A 15 14.22 1.22 -9.81
C VAL A 15 14.80 0.32 -8.72
N CYS A 16 14.99 -0.97 -9.03
CA CYS A 16 15.59 -1.95 -8.13
C CYS A 16 16.47 -2.93 -8.90
N GLU A 17 17.54 -3.39 -8.27
CA GLU A 17 18.25 -4.59 -8.71
C GLU A 17 17.58 -5.86 -8.17
N ASP A 18 17.81 -7.00 -8.82
CA ASP A 18 17.22 -8.30 -8.44
C ASP A 18 17.54 -8.68 -6.97
N GLY A 19 18.75 -8.39 -6.49
CA GLY A 19 19.18 -8.67 -5.12
C GLY A 19 18.53 -7.78 -4.05
N GLU A 20 17.83 -6.72 -4.44
CA GLU A 20 17.17 -5.78 -3.52
C GLU A 20 15.69 -6.12 -3.31
N ILE A 21 15.12 -6.97 -4.16
CA ILE A 21 13.72 -7.40 -4.10
C ILE A 21 13.57 -8.48 -3.02
N LYS A 22 12.71 -8.20 -2.05
CA LYS A 22 12.41 -9.09 -0.93
C LYS A 22 10.91 -9.18 -0.77
N GLY A 23 10.35 -10.31 -1.19
CA GLY A 23 8.95 -10.63 -1.00
C GLY A 23 8.68 -11.16 0.41
N ALA A 24 7.49 -10.85 0.93
CA ALA A 24 6.94 -11.47 2.13
C ALA A 24 6.73 -12.97 1.96
N SER A 25 6.81 -13.73 3.05
CA SER A 25 6.35 -15.11 3.07
C SER A 25 4.82 -15.19 3.01
N ALA A 26 4.28 -16.32 2.53
CA ALA A 26 2.84 -16.54 2.53
C ALA A 26 2.28 -16.56 3.97
N GLU A 27 3.07 -17.08 4.91
CA GLU A 27 2.79 -17.13 6.33
C GLU A 27 2.65 -15.71 6.92
N ASP A 28 3.55 -14.80 6.58
CA ASP A 28 3.50 -13.40 7.04
C ASP A 28 2.30 -12.66 6.46
N VAL A 29 1.99 -12.86 5.17
CA VAL A 29 0.79 -12.29 4.55
C VAL A 29 -0.48 -12.79 5.24
N MET A 30 -0.56 -14.09 5.55
CA MET A 30 -1.69 -14.65 6.31
C MET A 30 -1.78 -14.09 7.72
N ALA A 31 -0.64 -13.95 8.41
CA ALA A 31 -0.58 -13.39 9.75
C ALA A 31 -1.03 -11.92 9.77
N LEU A 32 -0.62 -11.13 8.77
CA LEU A 32 -1.06 -9.75 8.60
C LEU A 32 -2.56 -9.67 8.31
N SER A 33 -3.07 -10.48 7.37
CA SER A 33 -4.50 -10.54 7.04
C SER A 33 -5.34 -10.90 8.27
N LYS A 34 -4.89 -11.87 9.06
CA LYS A 34 -5.55 -12.26 10.32
C LYS A 34 -5.51 -11.13 11.35
N HIS A 35 -4.39 -10.44 11.48
CA HIS A 35 -4.25 -9.30 12.39
C HIS A 35 -5.18 -8.15 12.01
N ALA A 36 -5.25 -7.81 10.73
CA ALA A 36 -6.15 -6.80 10.19
C ALA A 36 -7.64 -7.19 10.25
N GLY A 37 -7.94 -8.49 10.47
CA GLY A 37 -9.31 -8.99 10.51
C GLY A 37 -10.02 -8.98 9.16
N ILE A 38 -9.28 -8.89 8.04
CA ILE A 38 -9.82 -8.81 6.69
C ILE A 38 -9.12 -9.78 5.74
N SER A 39 -9.83 -10.25 4.72
CA SER A 39 -9.20 -10.96 3.60
C SER A 39 -8.63 -9.97 2.60
N PHE A 40 -7.34 -10.04 2.33
CA PHE A 40 -6.71 -9.09 1.40
C PHE A 40 -7.11 -9.35 -0.06
N PRO A 41 -7.24 -8.29 -0.87
CA PRO A 41 -7.38 -8.40 -2.31
C PRO A 41 -6.20 -9.14 -2.93
N SER A 42 -6.45 -9.89 -4.00
CA SER A 42 -5.38 -10.67 -4.65
C SER A 42 -4.26 -9.78 -5.20
N ALA A 43 -4.58 -8.59 -5.72
CA ALA A 43 -3.56 -7.66 -6.19
C ALA A 43 -2.62 -7.19 -5.08
N TYR A 44 -3.14 -7.00 -3.86
CA TYR A 44 -2.33 -6.62 -2.69
C TYR A 44 -1.47 -7.77 -2.19
N ILE A 45 -2.01 -9.00 -2.18
CA ILE A 45 -1.24 -10.21 -1.84
C ILE A 45 -0.07 -10.38 -2.81
N GLU A 46 -0.29 -10.22 -4.12
CA GLU A 46 0.76 -10.32 -5.13
C GLU A 46 1.86 -9.26 -4.92
N PHE A 47 1.50 -8.06 -4.46
CA PHE A 47 2.46 -7.03 -4.08
C PHE A 47 3.30 -7.44 -2.87
N LEU A 48 2.67 -7.88 -1.78
CA LEU A 48 3.39 -8.32 -0.59
C LEU A 48 4.33 -9.49 -0.90
N LEU A 49 3.87 -10.47 -1.68
CA LEU A 49 4.70 -11.61 -2.09
C LEU A 49 5.84 -11.22 -3.05
N ALA A 50 5.74 -10.07 -3.73
CA ALA A 50 6.79 -9.57 -4.60
C ALA A 50 7.84 -8.78 -3.83
N VAL A 51 7.41 -7.82 -3.00
CA VAL A 51 8.26 -6.75 -2.45
C VAL A 51 7.95 -6.42 -1.00
N GLY A 52 7.14 -7.20 -0.31
CA GLY A 52 6.61 -6.88 1.02
C GLY A 52 7.66 -6.65 2.11
N ASP A 53 8.89 -7.12 1.93
CA ASP A 53 10.02 -6.93 2.86
C ASP A 53 11.12 -6.01 2.31
N GLY A 54 10.91 -5.41 1.12
CA GLY A 54 11.81 -4.43 0.53
C GLY A 54 11.96 -4.54 -0.98
N ALA A 55 12.27 -3.41 -1.61
CA ALA A 55 12.57 -3.32 -3.03
C ALA A 55 13.42 -2.08 -3.34
N GLY A 56 14.68 -2.03 -2.87
CA GLY A 56 15.62 -0.94 -3.20
C GLY A 56 15.03 0.47 -3.03
N GLU A 57 15.01 1.25 -4.11
CA GLU A 57 14.48 2.63 -4.13
C GLU A 57 12.95 2.70 -4.34
N PHE A 58 12.30 1.57 -4.67
CA PHE A 58 10.85 1.55 -4.88
C PHE A 58 10.11 1.88 -3.58
N LEU A 59 9.28 2.93 -3.64
CA LEU A 59 8.53 3.44 -2.48
C LEU A 59 9.42 3.78 -1.27
N ARG A 60 10.69 4.14 -1.50
CA ARG A 60 11.57 4.60 -0.42
C ARG A 60 11.04 5.91 0.16
N GLY A 61 11.00 6.00 1.49
CA GLY A 61 10.57 7.20 2.22
C GLY A 61 9.09 7.19 2.64
N VAL A 62 8.36 6.10 2.38
CA VAL A 62 7.02 5.85 2.91
C VAL A 62 6.98 4.54 3.70
N ASP A 63 6.04 4.45 4.63
CA ASP A 63 5.76 3.23 5.38
C ASP A 63 4.84 2.33 4.57
N VAL A 64 5.40 1.30 3.92
CA VAL A 64 4.65 0.43 2.98
C VAL A 64 5.04 -1.05 3.04
N PHE A 65 6.13 -1.38 3.74
CA PHE A 65 6.60 -2.75 3.90
C PHE A 65 6.06 -3.39 5.19
N LEU A 66 6.09 -4.72 5.26
CA LEU A 66 5.49 -5.54 6.32
C LEU A 66 5.82 -5.08 7.74
N SER A 67 7.05 -4.59 7.96
CA SER A 67 7.50 -4.10 9.26
C SER A 67 6.77 -2.85 9.73
N ALA A 68 6.27 -2.01 8.80
CA ALA A 68 5.62 -0.74 9.11
C ALA A 68 4.09 -0.81 8.99
N ILE A 69 3.56 -1.56 8.02
CA ILE A 69 2.12 -1.56 7.69
C ILE A 69 1.19 -2.13 8.77
N ARG A 70 1.72 -2.81 9.78
CA ARG A 70 0.91 -3.47 10.82
C ARG A 70 0.06 -2.46 11.60
N ASP A 71 0.65 -1.32 11.93
CA ASP A 71 0.08 -0.36 12.86
C ASP A 71 -0.57 0.84 12.14
N LEU A 72 -0.42 0.96 10.81
CA LEU A 72 -0.87 2.11 10.03
C LEU A 72 -2.39 2.34 10.07
N ASN A 73 -3.19 1.28 10.21
CA ASN A 73 -4.65 1.43 10.38
C ASN A 73 -4.98 2.18 11.68
N GLU A 74 -4.27 1.88 12.77
CA GLU A 74 -4.46 2.56 14.06
C GLU A 74 -3.91 3.99 13.99
N GLU A 75 -2.74 4.17 13.39
CA GLU A 75 -2.15 5.50 13.17
C GLU A 75 -3.05 6.41 12.33
N ALA A 76 -3.63 5.90 11.24
CA ALA A 76 -4.57 6.67 10.41
C ALA A 76 -5.83 7.06 11.20
N VAL A 77 -6.34 6.19 12.07
CA VAL A 77 -7.46 6.54 12.96
C VAL A 77 -7.07 7.67 13.92
N ASN A 78 -5.86 7.62 14.49
CA ASN A 78 -5.36 8.68 15.36
C ASN A 78 -5.23 10.01 14.61
N ILE A 79 -4.66 10.01 13.40
CA ILE A 79 -4.55 11.20 12.54
C ILE A 79 -5.92 11.83 12.30
N LEU A 80 -6.94 11.02 11.96
CA LEU A 80 -8.31 11.52 11.72
C LEU A 80 -8.93 12.12 12.99
N ILE A 81 -8.69 11.53 14.17
CA ILE A 81 -9.18 12.02 15.45
C ILE A 81 -8.48 13.33 15.84
N GLU A 82 -7.16 13.39 15.74
CA GLU A 82 -6.33 14.55 16.10
C GLU A 82 -6.67 15.77 15.24
N ASN A 83 -6.96 15.55 13.96
CA ASN A 83 -7.38 16.59 13.02
C ASN A 83 -8.88 16.93 13.07
N ALA A 84 -9.64 16.28 13.97
CA ALA A 84 -11.10 16.44 14.08
C ALA A 84 -11.83 16.25 12.74
N GLU A 85 -11.35 15.30 11.93
CA GLU A 85 -11.91 15.03 10.61
C GLU A 85 -13.34 14.49 10.72
N GLY A 86 -14.22 14.96 9.84
CA GLY A 86 -15.63 14.54 9.79
C GLY A 86 -15.85 13.17 9.14
N PHE A 87 -14.79 12.35 9.05
CA PHE A 87 -14.75 11.08 8.35
C PHE A 87 -14.03 10.03 9.20
N THR A 88 -14.48 8.78 9.06
CA THR A 88 -13.83 7.60 9.67
C THR A 88 -13.55 6.59 8.58
N LEU A 89 -12.46 5.83 8.70
CA LEU A 89 -12.18 4.71 7.80
C LEU A 89 -13.39 3.77 7.70
N PRO A 90 -13.82 3.38 6.49
CA PRO A 90 -14.94 2.46 6.32
C PRO A 90 -14.57 1.06 6.82
N SER A 91 -15.59 0.25 7.12
CA SER A 91 -15.38 -1.16 7.46
C SER A 91 -14.67 -1.89 6.32
N GLY A 92 -13.63 -2.64 6.65
CA GLY A 92 -12.79 -3.34 5.67
C GLY A 92 -11.72 -2.47 5.01
N ALA A 93 -11.52 -1.22 5.46
CA ALA A 93 -10.40 -0.40 5.03
C ALA A 93 -9.07 -0.94 5.57
N PHE A 94 -8.05 -0.93 4.72
CA PHE A 94 -6.68 -1.26 5.09
C PHE A 94 -5.73 -0.20 4.58
N VAL A 95 -5.03 0.44 5.51
CA VAL A 95 -4.02 1.46 5.22
C VAL A 95 -2.73 0.74 4.89
N PHE A 96 -2.30 0.83 3.64
CA PHE A 96 -1.13 0.09 3.16
C PHE A 96 0.07 0.99 2.92
N LEU A 97 -0.11 2.31 2.93
CA LEU A 97 0.97 3.28 2.73
C LEU A 97 0.71 4.50 3.60
N MET A 98 1.74 4.98 4.29
CA MET A 98 1.72 6.25 4.98
C MET A 98 2.97 7.08 4.65
N HIS A 99 2.78 8.39 4.50
CA HIS A 99 3.86 9.36 4.32
C HIS A 99 3.89 10.32 5.50
N GLN A 100 4.85 10.10 6.40
CA GLN A 100 5.21 10.99 7.53
C GLN A 100 4.04 11.43 8.43
N GLY A 101 3.03 10.59 8.61
CA GLY A 101 1.96 10.83 9.59
C GLY A 101 0.93 11.91 9.23
N TYR A 102 0.88 12.39 7.98
CA TYR A 102 -0.14 13.35 7.52
C TYR A 102 -0.86 12.92 6.24
N GLU A 103 -0.32 11.95 5.52
CA GLU A 103 -0.87 11.40 4.29
C GLU A 103 -0.88 9.87 4.37
N PHE A 104 -2.00 9.26 4.00
CA PHE A 104 -2.10 7.81 3.94
C PHE A 104 -2.99 7.35 2.78
N ASP A 105 -2.64 6.19 2.23
CA ASP A 105 -3.42 5.51 1.20
C ASP A 105 -4.01 4.21 1.75
N TYR A 106 -5.25 3.94 1.36
CA TYR A 106 -5.96 2.73 1.76
C TYR A 106 -6.81 2.17 0.63
N PHE A 107 -7.13 0.89 0.73
CA PHE A 107 -8.17 0.25 -0.06
C PHE A 107 -9.26 -0.30 0.85
N VAL A 108 -10.42 -0.63 0.29
CA VAL A 108 -11.49 -1.35 1.00
C VAL A 108 -11.56 -2.79 0.47
N ALA A 109 -11.35 -3.77 1.34
CA ALA A 109 -11.19 -5.18 0.96
C ALA A 109 -12.43 -5.78 0.27
N SER A 110 -13.62 -5.24 0.52
CA SER A 110 -14.87 -5.67 -0.12
C SER A 110 -15.05 -5.13 -1.54
N GLU A 111 -14.19 -4.21 -2.02
CA GLU A 111 -14.30 -3.56 -3.33
C GLU A 111 -13.61 -4.32 -4.46
N GLY A 112 -13.37 -5.61 -4.26
CA GLY A 112 -12.90 -6.54 -5.28
C GLY A 112 -11.45 -6.97 -5.10
N SER A 113 -10.97 -7.78 -6.06
CA SER A 113 -9.63 -8.39 -6.02
C SER A 113 -8.50 -7.42 -6.36
N ASP A 114 -8.82 -6.30 -7.00
CA ASP A 114 -7.91 -5.20 -7.36
C ASP A 114 -8.65 -3.87 -7.10
N PRO A 115 -8.87 -3.52 -5.82
CA PRO A 115 -9.78 -2.45 -5.42
C PRO A 115 -9.20 -1.07 -5.74
N PRO A 116 -10.05 -0.04 -5.85
CA PRO A 116 -9.57 1.34 -5.92
C PRO A 116 -8.73 1.73 -4.69
N VAL A 117 -7.88 2.74 -4.88
CA VAL A 117 -7.08 3.32 -3.80
C VAL A 117 -7.59 4.71 -3.49
N TYR A 118 -7.81 4.95 -2.21
CA TYR A 118 -8.21 6.22 -1.65
C TYR A 118 -7.04 6.83 -0.90
N GLN A 119 -6.89 8.14 -1.03
CA GLN A 119 -5.86 8.92 -0.36
C GLN A 119 -6.51 9.93 0.58
N TYR A 120 -5.98 10.00 1.78
CA TYR A 120 -6.21 11.11 2.70
C TYR A 120 -4.94 11.95 2.80
N VAL A 121 -5.10 13.27 2.86
CA VAL A 121 -4.04 14.23 3.18
C VAL A 121 -4.62 15.22 4.17
N GLU A 122 -3.92 15.46 5.27
CA GLU A 122 -4.30 16.42 6.29
C GLU A 122 -4.63 17.79 5.68
N GLY A 123 -5.77 18.36 6.10
CA GLY A 123 -6.24 19.66 5.62
C GLY A 123 -6.92 19.65 4.25
N ASN A 124 -6.87 18.54 3.49
CA ASN A 124 -7.61 18.40 2.22
C ASN A 124 -9.05 17.88 2.41
N GLY A 125 -9.43 17.56 3.66
CA GLY A 125 -10.77 17.09 4.03
C GLY A 125 -10.96 15.60 3.74
N ARG A 126 -12.09 15.25 3.11
CA ARG A 126 -12.45 13.84 2.89
C ARG A 126 -11.47 13.16 1.94
N PRO A 127 -11.17 11.86 2.15
CA PRO A 127 -10.32 11.10 1.24
C PRO A 127 -10.85 11.11 -0.19
N LEU A 128 -9.94 11.18 -1.16
CA LEU A 128 -10.24 11.13 -2.58
C LEU A 128 -9.88 9.76 -3.14
N ARG A 129 -10.68 9.25 -4.07
CA ARG A 129 -10.26 8.10 -4.89
C ARG A 129 -9.24 8.58 -5.92
N VAL A 130 -7.96 8.25 -5.72
CA VAL A 130 -6.86 8.72 -6.57
C VAL A 130 -6.52 7.71 -7.67
N TRP A 131 -6.63 6.41 -7.39
CA TRP A 131 -6.40 5.36 -8.38
C TRP A 131 -7.63 4.46 -8.54
N ASN A 132 -7.88 4.02 -9.78
CA ASN A 132 -9.03 3.17 -10.08
C ASN A 132 -8.85 1.74 -9.56
N SER A 133 -7.60 1.31 -9.38
CA SER A 133 -7.22 0.04 -8.79
C SER A 133 -5.87 0.12 -8.06
N PHE A 134 -5.56 -0.86 -7.22
CA PHE A 134 -4.25 -1.02 -6.58
C PHE A 134 -3.15 -1.27 -7.63
N SER A 135 -3.45 -2.01 -8.70
CA SER A 135 -2.53 -2.14 -9.83
C SER A 135 -2.20 -0.80 -10.50
N ASP A 136 -3.19 0.11 -10.62
CA ASP A 136 -2.97 1.43 -11.22
C ASP A 136 -2.05 2.29 -10.35
N PHE A 137 -2.21 2.22 -9.02
CA PHE A 137 -1.28 2.81 -8.07
C PHE A 137 0.16 2.31 -8.33
N LEU A 138 0.37 0.99 -8.34
CA LEU A 138 1.71 0.42 -8.57
C LEU A 138 2.32 0.88 -9.89
N ARG A 139 1.55 0.90 -10.99
CA ARG A 139 2.06 1.35 -12.29
C ARG A 139 2.50 2.81 -12.28
N GLN A 140 1.73 3.69 -11.63
CA GLN A 140 2.11 5.09 -11.49
C GLN A 140 3.33 5.27 -10.58
N SER A 141 3.42 4.51 -9.49
CA SER A 141 4.56 4.55 -8.57
C SER A 141 5.85 4.13 -9.25
N ILE A 142 5.83 3.05 -10.05
CA ILE A 142 6.98 2.62 -10.87
C ILE A 142 7.35 3.71 -11.88
N GLY A 143 6.36 4.28 -12.58
CA GLY A 143 6.59 5.30 -13.60
C GLY A 143 7.09 6.65 -13.08
N SER A 144 6.85 6.96 -11.80
CA SER A 144 7.33 8.18 -11.16
C SER A 144 8.82 8.09 -10.81
N HIS A 145 9.29 6.90 -10.42
CA HIS A 145 10.71 6.64 -10.12
C HIS A 145 11.56 6.49 -11.38
N ALA A 146 11.01 5.91 -12.45
CA ALA A 146 11.71 5.70 -13.72
C ALA A 146 12.08 6.98 -14.50
N LYS A 147 11.70 8.16 -14.00
CA LYS A 147 11.95 9.48 -14.64
C LYS A 147 13.09 10.28 -14.01
N THR A 148 13.86 9.69 -13.09
CA THR A 148 15.03 10.31 -12.44
C THR A 148 16.31 9.76 -13.04
#